data_AF-K9GLE9-F1
#
_entry.id   AF-K9GLE9-F1
#
_cell.length_a   1.000
_cell.length_b   1.000
_cell.length_c   1.000
_cell.angle_alpha   90.00
_cell.angle_beta   90.00
_cell.angle_gamma   90.00
#
_symmetry.space_group_name_H-M   'P 1'
#
loop_
_entity.id
_entity.type
_entity.pdbx_description
1 polymer ?
#
loop_
_entity_poly.entity_id
_entity_poly.type
_entity_poly.pdbx_seq_one_letter_code
_entity_poly.pdbx_strand_id
1 'polypeptide(L)'
;MAMALFQYLTVVVGLSVVSTATTPNNSYGTFINPSSQVRPFFRYWLPDASVDPTVVASDIRSAAEVGAGGIEFLGYYGYGGDAVGSPPGSDWVTYGFGSAPFQHLLQVALETAKENNVLVDIAMGPNQGQGVPASSDDDGIQWDLVPFVQRVPVNQTRDRIPGWGEGDLVACVIASADSMANVSLASGSGSLSTTPPQESYIELVLDEESLQDVSQNVSSDGILALPSSLSSRDLFVFSFYQKRTLHKALTVKSNRTDTILANGSFVVDHFSKEGARTMINYWNDHILTEEIRQLLLDVGNYGWEDSMEFQSNITWTPKLPNAFYKKFGYPLGKFLPLLIFGQNNIMAQASNPGLVRAVFKNSVTTDKYINDYRSVLADGYGSFLTTMREWLNQDIGLQYSTQVSYNLPLDALTNIPKVDAPECESLQWKDNIDGYRQFTGPAYLSGKKVVSNEMGGVSSRAYSLTIPELLQSVNKAFAGGVNRVVLHGQPYSGNYYGTR
;
A
#
# COMPACT_ATOMS: atom_id res chain seq x y z
N MET A 1 52.28 38.07 -14.95
CA MET A 1 52.80 37.32 -13.79
C MET A 1 53.14 38.35 -12.71
N ALA A 2 52.19 38.66 -11.83
CA ALA A 2 52.36 39.63 -10.75
C ALA A 2 51.72 39.05 -9.48
N MET A 3 52.58 38.59 -8.56
CA MET A 3 52.25 38.23 -7.17
C MET A 3 52.44 39.49 -6.33
N ALA A 4 51.40 40.00 -5.67
CA ALA A 4 50.86 39.61 -4.37
C ALA A 4 51.51 40.40 -3.21
N LEU A 5 50.77 41.38 -2.68
CA LEU A 5 50.90 41.89 -1.31
C LEU A 5 49.70 42.81 -1.00
N PHE A 6 48.70 42.31 -0.28
CA PHE A 6 47.67 43.11 0.41
C PHE A 6 47.40 42.37 1.74
N GLN A 7 48.00 42.86 2.83
CA GLN A 7 47.39 43.71 3.86
C GLN A 7 46.24 43.04 4.62
N TYR A 8 46.58 42.63 5.84
CA TYR A 8 45.67 42.40 6.95
C TYR A 8 44.92 43.70 7.30
N LEU A 9 43.59 43.68 7.25
CA LEU A 9 42.78 44.56 8.10
C LEU A 9 41.44 43.89 8.44
N THR A 10 41.24 43.79 9.75
CA THR A 10 40.10 43.37 10.57
C THR A 10 38.71 43.65 10.00
N VAL A 11 37.84 42.62 9.95
CA VAL A 11 36.39 42.74 10.18
C VAL A 11 35.93 41.54 11.01
N VAL A 12 35.97 41.70 12.33
CA VAL A 12 35.14 40.92 13.25
C VAL A 12 33.89 41.77 13.47
N VAL A 13 32.80 41.47 12.76
CA VAL A 13 31.47 42.03 13.04
C VAL A 13 30.43 40.92 12.87
N GLY A 14 29.95 40.44 14.01
CA GLY A 14 28.56 40.09 14.29
C GLY A 14 27.84 39.13 13.34
N LEU A 15 27.90 37.83 13.67
CA LEU A 15 26.78 36.91 13.43
C LEU A 15 26.37 36.28 14.76
N SER A 16 25.97 37.15 15.69
CA SER A 16 25.09 36.80 16.80
C SER A 16 23.67 37.17 16.38
N VAL A 17 23.18 36.58 15.28
CA VAL A 17 21.73 36.49 15.09
C VAL A 17 21.30 35.32 15.96
N VAL A 18 21.17 35.59 17.26
CA VAL A 18 20.20 34.84 18.05
C VAL A 18 18.88 35.18 17.40
N SER A 19 18.38 34.25 16.59
CA SER A 19 17.01 34.33 16.11
C SER A 19 16.13 34.27 17.35
N THR A 20 15.79 35.43 17.90
CA THR A 20 14.64 35.62 18.77
C THR A 20 13.39 35.71 17.92
N ALA A 21 13.27 34.84 16.90
CA ALA A 21 11.97 34.43 16.44
C ALA A 21 11.33 33.76 17.66
N THR A 22 10.37 34.45 18.27
CA THR A 22 9.41 33.90 19.20
C THR A 22 8.99 32.53 18.67
N THR A 23 9.54 31.48 19.28
CA THR A 23 9.20 30.11 18.94
C THR A 23 7.67 30.02 19.09
N PRO A 24 6.94 29.62 18.04
CA PRO A 24 5.55 29.25 18.24
C PRO A 24 5.56 28.19 19.33
N ASN A 25 4.71 28.36 20.35
CA ASN A 25 4.51 27.45 21.49
C ASN A 25 5.10 26.06 21.18
N ASN A 26 6.30 25.77 21.71
CA ASN A 26 7.08 24.63 21.22
C ASN A 26 6.40 23.32 21.65
N SER A 27 5.51 22.81 20.79
CA SER A 27 4.71 21.62 21.01
C SER A 27 5.55 20.36 21.20
N TYR A 28 6.84 20.40 20.86
CA TYR A 28 7.76 19.28 20.99
C TYR A 28 8.37 19.12 22.39
N GLY A 29 8.25 20.13 23.26
CA GLY A 29 8.87 20.14 24.59
C GLY A 29 10.37 20.47 24.54
N THR A 30 11.16 19.89 25.43
CA THR A 30 12.61 20.14 25.56
C THR A 30 13.41 18.85 25.45
N PHE A 31 14.73 18.92 25.31
CA PHE A 31 15.57 17.71 25.31
C PHE A 31 15.47 16.91 26.61
N ILE A 32 15.36 17.59 27.76
CA ILE A 32 15.23 16.94 29.08
C ILE A 32 13.82 16.41 29.32
N ASN A 33 12.81 17.14 28.84
CA ASN A 33 11.41 16.77 28.95
C ASN A 33 10.72 16.87 27.58
N PRO A 34 10.92 15.86 26.71
CA PRO A 34 10.27 15.85 25.40
C PRO A 34 8.77 15.62 25.60
N SER A 35 7.95 16.22 24.74
CA SER A 35 6.50 15.97 24.72
C SER A 35 6.15 14.62 24.09
N SER A 36 4.90 14.18 24.21
CA SER A 36 4.35 13.03 23.48
C SER A 36 4.53 13.15 21.96
N GLN A 37 4.50 14.39 21.45
CA GLN A 37 4.69 14.72 20.03
C GLN A 37 6.08 14.38 19.48
N VAL A 38 7.06 13.92 20.26
CA VAL A 38 8.37 13.48 19.72
C VAL A 38 8.90 12.17 20.31
N ARG A 39 8.19 11.61 21.30
CA ARG A 39 8.56 10.31 21.89
C ARG A 39 8.20 9.15 20.95
N PRO A 40 8.83 7.97 21.11
CA PRO A 40 8.46 6.78 20.35
C PRO A 40 7.05 6.31 20.66
N PHE A 41 6.42 5.64 19.70
CA PHE A 41 5.09 5.02 19.86
C PHE A 41 5.23 3.51 19.93
N PHE A 42 4.19 2.83 20.42
CA PHE A 42 4.03 1.38 20.23
C PHE A 42 2.92 1.10 19.23
N ARG A 43 3.17 0.25 18.24
CA ARG A 43 2.09 -0.38 17.46
C ARG A 43 1.32 -1.33 18.36
N TYR A 44 0.09 -0.97 18.70
CA TYR A 44 -0.74 -1.69 19.65
C TYR A 44 -1.62 -2.69 18.92
N TRP A 45 -1.30 -3.97 19.06
CA TRP A 45 -1.94 -5.08 18.35
C TRP A 45 -3.15 -5.59 19.15
N LEU A 46 -4.34 -5.17 18.72
CA LEU A 46 -5.62 -5.58 19.26
C LEU A 46 -6.16 -6.76 18.44
N PRO A 47 -6.51 -7.93 19.00
CA PRO A 47 -6.96 -9.07 18.20
C PRO A 47 -8.32 -8.85 17.51
N ASP A 48 -9.32 -8.35 18.23
CA ASP A 48 -10.59 -7.82 17.69
C ASP A 48 -11.35 -7.03 18.77
N ALA A 49 -12.58 -6.61 18.48
CA ALA A 49 -13.37 -5.80 19.41
C ALA A 49 -14.09 -6.57 20.53
N SER A 50 -13.82 -7.87 20.71
CA SER A 50 -14.42 -8.68 21.77
C SER A 50 -13.64 -8.62 23.09
N VAL A 51 -12.46 -8.01 23.09
CA VAL A 51 -11.57 -7.95 24.25
C VAL A 51 -12.08 -7.02 25.35
N ASP A 52 -11.52 -7.14 26.55
CA ASP A 52 -11.90 -6.36 27.72
C ASP A 52 -11.39 -4.90 27.59
N PRO A 53 -12.30 -3.90 27.56
CA PRO A 53 -11.92 -2.49 27.49
C PRO A 53 -11.03 -2.03 28.66
N THR A 54 -11.17 -2.64 29.83
CA THR A 54 -10.36 -2.28 31.01
C THR A 54 -8.90 -2.68 30.86
N VAL A 55 -8.63 -3.75 30.11
CA VAL A 55 -7.27 -4.18 29.77
C VAL A 55 -6.69 -3.28 28.70
N VAL A 56 -7.48 -2.88 27.68
CA VAL A 56 -7.05 -1.87 26.70
C VAL A 56 -6.62 -0.57 27.39
N ALA A 57 -7.41 -0.08 28.35
CA ALA A 57 -7.06 1.09 29.15
C ALA A 57 -5.80 0.85 30.01
N SER A 58 -5.62 -0.36 30.56
CA SER A 58 -4.40 -0.72 31.31
C SER A 58 -3.15 -0.73 30.43
N ASP A 59 -3.24 -1.26 29.21
CA ASP A 59 -2.14 -1.35 28.25
C ASP A 59 -1.66 0.04 27.82
N ILE A 60 -2.60 0.96 27.53
CA ILE A 60 -2.30 2.34 27.16
C ILE A 60 -1.66 3.10 28.33
N ARG A 61 -2.16 2.90 29.56
CA ARG A 61 -1.52 3.46 30.77
C ARG A 61 -0.10 2.95 30.94
N SER A 62 0.12 1.64 30.74
CA SER A 62 1.46 1.05 30.85
C SER A 62 2.42 1.65 29.81
N ALA A 63 1.97 1.86 28.57
CA ALA A 63 2.77 2.54 27.55
C ALA A 63 3.13 3.98 27.98
N ALA A 64 2.18 4.73 28.54
CA ALA A 64 2.41 6.07 29.04
C ALA A 64 3.42 6.11 30.22
N GLU A 65 3.30 5.16 31.16
CA GLU A 65 4.18 5.05 32.35
C GLU A 65 5.65 4.82 31.98
N VAL A 66 5.92 4.06 30.90
CA VAL A 66 7.29 3.86 30.40
C VAL A 66 7.78 5.00 29.50
N GLY A 67 6.96 6.03 29.30
CA GLY A 67 7.32 7.25 28.58
C GLY A 67 7.08 7.19 27.08
N ALA A 68 6.17 6.36 26.59
CA ALA A 68 5.74 6.42 25.19
C ALA A 68 5.10 7.78 24.86
N GLY A 69 5.20 8.18 23.60
CA GLY A 69 4.45 9.33 23.08
C GLY A 69 3.00 9.00 22.77
N GLY A 70 2.72 7.73 22.50
CA GLY A 70 1.42 7.27 22.07
C GLY A 70 1.43 5.80 21.69
N ILE A 71 0.28 5.38 21.17
CA ILE A 71 0.07 4.09 20.57
C ILE A 71 -0.43 4.26 19.14
N GLU A 72 -0.19 3.27 18.30
CA GLU A 72 -0.88 3.11 17.03
C GLU A 72 -1.90 1.99 17.18
N PHE A 73 -3.18 2.37 17.27
CA PHE A 73 -4.31 1.49 17.54
C PHE A 73 -4.66 0.68 16.29
N LEU A 74 -4.31 -0.61 16.31
CA LEU A 74 -4.41 -1.52 15.17
C LEU A 74 -5.22 -2.76 15.53
N GLY A 75 -6.39 -2.92 14.88
CA GLY A 75 -7.19 -4.14 14.97
C GLY A 75 -6.63 -5.22 14.04
N TYR A 76 -5.92 -6.21 14.59
CA TYR A 76 -5.30 -7.33 13.89
C TYR A 76 -6.14 -8.62 13.99
N TYR A 77 -7.04 -8.77 13.03
CA TYR A 77 -7.97 -9.88 12.89
C TYR A 77 -7.34 -11.11 12.22
N GLY A 78 -6.00 -11.21 12.21
CA GLY A 78 -5.25 -12.31 11.60
C GLY A 78 -5.60 -12.59 10.13
N TYR A 79 -5.98 -11.55 9.37
CA TYR A 79 -6.41 -11.67 7.96
C TYR A 79 -7.56 -12.64 7.73
N GLY A 80 -8.53 -12.70 8.63
CA GLY A 80 -9.60 -13.67 8.50
C GLY A 80 -9.23 -15.07 9.01
N GLY A 81 -8.05 -15.20 9.63
CA GLY A 81 -7.45 -16.47 10.04
C GLY A 81 -6.45 -17.04 9.04
N ASP A 82 -6.14 -16.35 7.94
CA ASP A 82 -5.20 -16.86 6.94
C ASP A 82 -3.75 -16.90 7.46
N ALA A 83 -3.38 -15.99 8.35
CA ALA A 83 -2.03 -15.93 8.90
C ALA A 83 -1.78 -16.92 10.06
N VAL A 84 -2.78 -17.12 10.93
CA VAL A 84 -2.63 -17.83 12.22
C VAL A 84 -3.73 -18.83 12.53
N GLY A 85 -4.66 -19.06 11.60
CA GLY A 85 -5.92 -19.77 11.83
C GLY A 85 -6.99 -18.85 12.45
N SER A 86 -8.26 -19.02 12.07
CA SER A 86 -9.34 -18.25 12.72
C SER A 86 -9.46 -18.70 14.18
N PRO A 87 -9.33 -17.80 15.17
CA PRO A 87 -9.47 -18.16 16.58
C PRO A 87 -10.84 -18.81 16.83
N PRO A 88 -10.91 -19.97 17.51
CA PRO A 88 -12.18 -20.60 17.84
C PRO A 88 -13.09 -19.63 18.62
N GLY A 89 -14.26 -19.32 18.07
CA GLY A 89 -15.23 -18.40 18.68
C GLY A 89 -15.14 -16.94 18.22
N SER A 90 -14.23 -16.59 17.31
CA SER A 90 -14.23 -15.28 16.65
C SER A 90 -15.55 -15.01 15.91
N ASP A 91 -16.13 -13.83 16.12
CA ASP A 91 -17.34 -13.35 15.45
C ASP A 91 -17.14 -11.91 14.97
N TRP A 92 -16.59 -11.77 13.77
CA TRP A 92 -16.32 -10.46 13.18
C TRP A 92 -17.54 -9.83 12.51
N VAL A 93 -18.70 -10.49 12.52
CA VAL A 93 -19.96 -9.81 12.21
C VAL A 93 -20.39 -8.95 13.40
N THR A 94 -20.10 -9.39 14.63
CA THR A 94 -20.42 -8.66 15.87
C THR A 94 -19.27 -7.76 16.33
N TYR A 95 -18.03 -8.24 16.25
CA TYR A 95 -16.82 -7.58 16.79
C TYR A 95 -15.85 -7.10 15.70
N GLY A 96 -16.31 -6.99 14.46
CA GLY A 96 -15.50 -6.55 13.32
C GLY A 96 -15.17 -5.06 13.35
N PHE A 97 -14.27 -4.64 12.46
CA PHE A 97 -13.87 -3.25 12.29
C PHE A 97 -15.05 -2.35 11.90
N GLY A 98 -15.34 -1.32 12.70
CA GLY A 98 -16.52 -0.45 12.54
C GLY A 98 -17.83 -0.99 13.14
N SER A 99 -17.78 -2.10 13.87
CA SER A 99 -18.90 -2.52 14.71
C SER A 99 -19.10 -1.60 15.94
N ALA A 100 -20.26 -1.67 16.60
CA ALA A 100 -20.49 -0.92 17.83
C ALA A 100 -19.49 -1.28 18.96
N PRO A 101 -19.11 -2.57 19.18
CA PRO A 101 -18.00 -2.90 20.08
C PRO A 101 -16.67 -2.25 19.69
N PHE A 102 -16.35 -2.18 18.39
CA PHE A 102 -15.14 -1.49 17.93
C PHE A 102 -15.16 0.00 18.24
N GLN A 103 -16.30 0.68 18.00
CA GLN A 103 -16.47 2.09 18.38
C GLN A 103 -16.25 2.30 19.88
N HIS A 104 -16.81 1.43 20.72
CA HIS A 104 -16.64 1.50 22.16
C HIS A 104 -15.17 1.35 22.59
N LEU A 105 -14.45 0.38 22.03
CA LEU A 105 -13.02 0.23 22.33
C LEU A 105 -12.17 1.39 21.84
N LEU A 106 -12.46 1.93 20.66
CA LEU A 106 -11.77 3.11 20.14
C LEU A 106 -12.00 4.31 21.07
N GLN A 107 -13.23 4.51 21.54
CA GLN A 107 -13.54 5.55 22.52
C GLN A 107 -12.76 5.37 23.82
N VAL A 108 -12.76 4.16 24.41
CA VAL A 108 -11.99 3.86 25.62
C VAL A 108 -10.50 4.10 25.44
N ALA A 109 -9.95 3.73 24.28
CA ALA A 109 -8.55 3.96 23.97
C ALA A 109 -8.20 5.45 23.90
N LEU A 110 -9.03 6.26 23.22
CA LEU A 110 -8.83 7.70 23.10
C LEU A 110 -9.03 8.44 24.44
N GLU A 111 -10.05 8.07 25.22
CA GLU A 111 -10.27 8.62 26.56
C GLU A 111 -9.07 8.34 27.47
N THR A 112 -8.61 7.08 27.48
CA THR A 112 -7.43 6.69 28.27
C THR A 112 -6.18 7.44 27.82
N ALA A 113 -5.98 7.61 26.50
CA ALA A 113 -4.85 8.35 25.97
C ALA A 113 -4.88 9.83 26.45
N LYS A 114 -6.07 10.45 26.43
CA LYS A 114 -6.30 11.81 26.92
C LYS A 114 -5.99 11.96 28.41
N GLU A 115 -6.47 11.03 29.24
CA GLU A 115 -6.18 11.02 30.67
C GLU A 115 -4.67 10.91 30.98
N ASN A 116 -3.91 10.25 30.10
CA ASN A 116 -2.49 9.97 30.29
C ASN A 116 -1.57 10.88 29.46
N ASN A 117 -2.12 11.88 28.76
CA ASN A 117 -1.37 12.82 27.91
C ASN A 117 -0.51 12.14 26.84
N VAL A 118 -1.00 11.04 26.28
CA VAL A 118 -0.40 10.35 25.13
C VAL A 118 -1.30 10.47 23.90
N LEU A 119 -0.73 10.21 22.74
CA LEU A 119 -1.39 10.37 21.44
C LEU A 119 -1.84 9.01 20.88
N VAL A 120 -2.72 9.05 19.88
CA VAL A 120 -3.20 7.86 19.19
C VAL A 120 -3.08 8.03 17.68
N ASP A 121 -2.30 7.15 17.06
CA ASP A 121 -2.39 6.88 15.62
C ASP A 121 -3.41 5.76 15.39
N ILE A 122 -4.17 5.79 14.30
CA ILE A 122 -5.28 4.84 14.11
C ILE A 122 -5.22 4.22 12.73
N ALA A 123 -5.23 2.89 12.68
CA ALA A 123 -5.31 2.15 11.44
C ALA A 123 -6.63 2.44 10.70
N MET A 124 -6.52 2.77 9.41
CA MET A 124 -7.66 3.16 8.57
C MET A 124 -8.60 2.01 8.20
N GLY A 125 -8.25 0.78 8.57
CA GLY A 125 -8.95 -0.46 8.28
C GLY A 125 -8.42 -1.58 9.18
N PRO A 126 -9.00 -2.79 9.14
CA PRO A 126 -8.45 -3.93 9.85
C PRO A 126 -7.10 -4.35 9.26
N ASN A 127 -6.28 -5.00 10.08
CA ASN A 127 -4.96 -5.53 9.74
C ASN A 127 -4.04 -4.41 9.23
N GLN A 128 -3.83 -4.28 7.91
CA GLN A 128 -2.92 -3.32 7.29
C GLN A 128 -3.57 -1.95 7.05
N GLY A 129 -4.88 -1.84 7.21
CA GLY A 129 -5.61 -0.61 6.88
C GLY A 129 -6.13 -0.49 5.45
N GLN A 130 -5.78 -1.42 4.56
CA GLN A 130 -6.05 -1.36 3.10
C GLN A 130 -7.51 -1.58 2.67
N GLY A 131 -8.47 -1.65 3.60
CA GLY A 131 -9.82 -2.05 3.24
C GLY A 131 -10.87 -1.82 4.32
N VAL A 132 -12.12 -1.83 3.91
CA VAL A 132 -13.28 -1.66 4.79
C VAL A 132 -14.42 -2.58 4.33
N PRO A 133 -15.38 -2.90 5.22
CA PRO A 133 -16.61 -3.55 4.80
C PRO A 133 -17.33 -2.72 3.74
N ALA A 134 -17.58 -3.36 2.60
CA ALA A 134 -18.16 -2.73 1.42
C ALA A 134 -19.04 -3.73 0.67
N SER A 135 -19.85 -3.23 -0.26
CA SER A 135 -20.59 -4.10 -1.17
C SER A 135 -19.66 -4.72 -2.20
N SER A 136 -19.92 -5.94 -2.64
CA SER A 136 -19.11 -6.61 -3.66
C SER A 136 -19.20 -5.97 -5.05
N ASP A 137 -20.18 -5.07 -5.26
CA ASP A 137 -20.39 -4.29 -6.48
C ASP A 137 -20.03 -2.80 -6.31
N ASP A 138 -19.38 -2.40 -5.21
CA ASP A 138 -18.91 -1.03 -5.01
C ASP A 138 -17.81 -0.70 -6.05
N ASP A 139 -17.88 0.45 -6.71
CA ASP A 139 -16.89 0.87 -7.72
C ASP A 139 -15.52 1.19 -7.12
N GLY A 140 -15.45 1.50 -5.82
CA GLY A 140 -14.22 1.81 -5.09
C GLY A 140 -13.51 0.62 -4.47
N ILE A 141 -13.98 -0.63 -4.65
CA ILE A 141 -13.17 -1.80 -4.28
C ILE A 141 -12.14 -2.13 -5.37
N GLN A 142 -11.09 -2.85 -5.00
CA GLN A 142 -9.93 -3.13 -5.84
C GLN A 142 -10.31 -3.78 -7.18
N TRP A 143 -9.68 -3.30 -8.25
CA TRP A 143 -9.83 -3.82 -9.61
C TRP A 143 -8.61 -4.64 -10.04
N ASP A 144 -8.87 -5.57 -10.94
CA ASP A 144 -7.89 -6.40 -11.63
C ASP A 144 -7.96 -6.18 -13.12
N LEU A 145 -6.83 -6.37 -13.81
CA LEU A 145 -6.79 -6.58 -15.25
C LEU A 145 -6.24 -7.98 -15.52
N VAL A 146 -7.11 -8.86 -16.00
CA VAL A 146 -6.81 -10.28 -16.21
C VAL A 146 -6.37 -10.49 -17.67
N PRO A 147 -5.10 -10.89 -17.92
CA PRO A 147 -4.60 -11.12 -19.26
C PRO A 147 -4.80 -12.57 -19.72
N PHE A 148 -5.05 -12.74 -21.00
CA PHE A 148 -4.98 -14.03 -21.68
C PHE A 148 -4.18 -13.90 -22.97
N VAL A 149 -3.51 -14.99 -23.37
CA VAL A 149 -2.74 -15.07 -24.61
C VAL A 149 -2.96 -16.41 -25.29
N GLN A 150 -3.16 -16.38 -26.59
CA GLN A 150 -3.35 -17.56 -27.43
C GLN A 150 -2.60 -17.39 -28.75
N ARG A 151 -1.81 -18.40 -29.12
CA ARG A 151 -1.26 -18.50 -30.48
C ARG A 151 -2.39 -18.89 -31.43
N VAL A 152 -2.50 -18.20 -32.56
CA VAL A 152 -3.50 -18.47 -33.59
C VAL A 152 -3.00 -19.55 -34.55
N PRO A 153 -3.71 -20.68 -34.70
CA PRO A 153 -3.49 -21.65 -35.75
C PRO A 153 -3.47 -21.06 -37.15
N VAL A 154 -2.57 -21.58 -38.00
CA VAL A 154 -2.51 -21.22 -39.43
C VAL A 154 -3.86 -21.54 -40.08
N ASN A 155 -4.36 -20.61 -40.91
CA ASN A 155 -5.67 -20.66 -41.60
C ASN A 155 -6.90 -20.48 -40.71
N GLN A 156 -6.76 -20.15 -39.42
CA GLN A 156 -7.91 -19.74 -38.62
C GLN A 156 -8.33 -18.32 -38.98
N THR A 157 -9.60 -18.15 -39.35
CA THR A 157 -10.16 -16.87 -39.79
C THR A 157 -11.13 -16.27 -38.77
N ARG A 158 -11.61 -17.09 -37.83
CA ARG A 158 -12.56 -16.69 -36.80
C ARG A 158 -12.32 -17.55 -35.55
N ASP A 159 -12.24 -16.91 -34.38
CA ASP A 159 -12.24 -17.62 -33.10
C ASP A 159 -12.90 -16.79 -32.00
N ARG A 160 -13.33 -17.48 -30.96
CA ARG A 160 -13.62 -16.84 -29.68
C ARG A 160 -12.31 -16.36 -29.07
N ILE A 161 -12.25 -15.11 -28.65
CA ILE A 161 -11.06 -14.59 -27.97
C ILE A 161 -10.83 -15.33 -26.65
N PRO A 162 -9.58 -15.52 -26.22
CA PRO A 162 -9.31 -16.27 -25.00
C PRO A 162 -9.90 -15.54 -23.77
N GLY A 163 -10.27 -16.29 -22.74
CA GLY A 163 -10.85 -15.73 -21.52
C GLY A 163 -12.23 -15.07 -21.65
N TRP A 164 -12.94 -15.26 -22.76
CA TRP A 164 -14.27 -14.66 -22.94
C TRP A 164 -15.22 -14.98 -21.79
N GLY A 165 -15.81 -13.93 -21.19
CA GLY A 165 -16.70 -14.03 -20.04
C GLY A 165 -16.02 -13.84 -18.68
N GLU A 166 -14.70 -13.62 -18.65
CA GLU A 166 -13.95 -13.37 -17.41
C GLU A 166 -14.33 -12.03 -16.74
N GLY A 167 -14.71 -11.04 -17.54
CA GLY A 167 -15.06 -9.69 -17.09
C GLY A 167 -15.36 -8.77 -18.27
N ASP A 168 -15.25 -7.46 -18.05
CA ASP A 168 -15.47 -6.47 -19.10
C ASP A 168 -14.22 -6.37 -19.99
N LEU A 169 -14.39 -6.55 -21.31
CA LEU A 169 -13.27 -6.48 -22.26
C LEU A 169 -12.69 -5.06 -22.30
N VAL A 170 -11.43 -4.91 -21.88
CA VAL A 170 -10.65 -3.67 -21.94
C VAL A 170 -9.93 -3.56 -23.27
N ALA A 171 -9.26 -4.63 -23.70
CA ALA A 171 -8.55 -4.67 -24.96
C ALA A 171 -8.47 -6.08 -25.54
N CYS A 172 -8.49 -6.18 -26.86
CA CYS A 172 -8.09 -7.35 -27.63
C CYS A 172 -7.00 -6.92 -28.61
N VAL A 173 -5.79 -7.46 -28.45
CA VAL A 173 -4.61 -7.08 -29.25
C VAL A 173 -4.14 -8.26 -30.05
N ILE A 174 -3.83 -8.04 -31.33
CA ILE A 174 -3.14 -9.02 -32.17
C ILE A 174 -1.72 -8.56 -32.46
N ALA A 175 -0.80 -9.51 -32.53
CA ALA A 175 0.61 -9.26 -32.80
C ALA A 175 1.27 -10.48 -33.44
N SER A 176 2.14 -10.27 -34.42
CA SER A 176 3.08 -11.32 -34.83
C SER A 176 4.30 -11.33 -33.90
N ALA A 177 4.85 -12.51 -33.64
CA ALA A 177 6.12 -12.65 -32.95
C ALA A 177 7.26 -12.94 -33.95
N ASP A 178 8.38 -12.24 -33.79
CA ASP A 178 9.64 -12.51 -34.49
C ASP A 178 10.31 -13.78 -33.94
N SER A 179 10.17 -14.03 -32.64
CA SER A 179 10.68 -15.23 -31.99
C SER A 179 9.87 -15.61 -30.75
N MET A 180 9.96 -16.89 -30.41
CA MET A 180 9.39 -17.49 -29.21
C MET A 180 10.43 -18.44 -28.60
N ALA A 181 10.74 -18.27 -27.32
CA ALA A 181 11.72 -19.09 -26.61
C ALA A 181 11.21 -19.48 -25.22
N ASN A 182 11.60 -20.67 -24.75
CA ASN A 182 11.40 -21.07 -23.37
C ASN A 182 12.61 -20.60 -22.53
N VAL A 183 12.36 -19.86 -21.46
CA VAL A 183 13.38 -19.28 -20.58
C VAL A 183 13.22 -19.86 -19.17
N SER A 184 14.29 -20.47 -18.65
CA SER A 184 14.33 -20.96 -17.27
C SER A 184 14.50 -19.80 -16.28
N LEU A 185 13.74 -19.83 -15.18
CA LEU A 185 13.90 -18.92 -14.05
C LEU A 185 14.93 -19.48 -13.08
N ALA A 186 15.81 -18.61 -12.57
CA ALA A 186 16.64 -18.96 -11.43
C ALA A 186 15.74 -19.08 -10.19
N SER A 187 15.96 -20.10 -9.36
CA SER A 187 15.22 -20.29 -8.11
C SER A 187 15.39 -19.06 -7.20
N GLY A 188 14.30 -18.31 -7.00
CA GLY A 188 14.26 -17.17 -6.10
C GLY A 188 14.33 -17.59 -4.64
N SER A 189 15.10 -16.85 -3.85
CA SER A 189 15.16 -16.98 -2.38
C SER A 189 14.13 -16.03 -1.74
N GLY A 190 13.25 -16.56 -0.88
CA GLY A 190 12.53 -15.77 0.13
C GLY A 190 11.10 -15.32 -0.20
N SER A 191 10.22 -16.23 -0.60
CA SER A 191 8.77 -15.97 -0.57
C SER A 191 8.16 -16.49 0.73
N LEU A 192 7.24 -15.73 1.34
CA LEU A 192 6.36 -16.19 2.42
C LEU A 192 5.22 -17.11 1.90
N SER A 193 5.15 -17.34 0.58
CA SER A 193 4.11 -18.15 -0.06
C SER A 193 4.45 -19.65 -0.04
N THR A 194 3.41 -20.47 0.15
CA THR A 194 3.47 -21.93 0.09
C THR A 194 3.35 -22.50 -1.33
N THR A 195 3.23 -21.64 -2.36
CA THR A 195 3.09 -22.07 -3.76
C THR A 195 4.48 -22.38 -4.36
N PRO A 196 4.66 -23.50 -5.09
CA PRO A 196 5.91 -23.79 -5.78
C PRO A 196 6.34 -22.63 -6.69
N PRO A 197 7.63 -22.27 -6.72
CA PRO A 197 8.11 -21.21 -7.60
C PRO A 197 7.96 -21.63 -9.06
N GLN A 198 7.68 -20.66 -9.94
CA GLN A 198 7.63 -20.90 -11.38
C GLN A 198 9.05 -21.23 -11.90
N GLU A 199 9.19 -22.32 -12.67
CA GLU A 199 10.49 -22.78 -13.16
C GLU A 199 10.89 -22.17 -14.51
N SER A 200 9.92 -21.78 -15.34
CA SER A 200 10.18 -21.24 -16.68
C SER A 200 9.00 -20.41 -17.21
N TYR A 201 9.26 -19.58 -18.23
CA TYR A 201 8.27 -18.82 -18.96
C TYR A 201 8.56 -18.82 -20.47
N ILE A 202 7.56 -18.47 -21.27
CA ILE A 202 7.72 -18.23 -22.71
C ILE A 202 8.03 -16.76 -22.95
N GLU A 203 9.18 -16.46 -23.53
CA GLU A 203 9.50 -15.12 -24.04
C GLU A 203 9.00 -14.99 -25.48
N LEU A 204 8.18 -13.97 -25.74
CA LEU A 204 7.69 -13.57 -27.06
C LEU A 204 8.31 -12.24 -27.44
N VAL A 205 9.12 -12.24 -28.50
CA VAL A 205 9.60 -11.01 -29.11
C VAL A 205 8.59 -10.58 -30.17
N LEU A 206 7.77 -9.60 -29.86
CA LEU A 206 6.69 -9.10 -30.72
C LEU A 206 7.24 -8.13 -31.78
N ASP A 207 6.68 -8.18 -32.98
CA ASP A 207 6.86 -7.16 -34.02
C ASP A 207 6.00 -5.93 -33.66
N GLU A 208 6.65 -4.84 -33.29
CA GLU A 208 5.99 -3.59 -32.86
C GLU A 208 5.04 -3.02 -33.92
N GLU A 209 5.38 -3.14 -35.21
CA GLU A 209 4.55 -2.62 -36.30
C GLU A 209 3.29 -3.46 -36.50
N SER A 210 3.35 -4.74 -36.13
CA SER A 210 2.23 -5.68 -36.24
C SER A 210 1.17 -5.50 -35.15
N LEU A 211 1.50 -4.83 -34.04
CA LEU A 211 0.58 -4.66 -32.91
C LEU A 211 -0.66 -3.87 -33.34
N GLN A 212 -1.84 -4.48 -33.15
CA GLN A 212 -3.12 -3.85 -33.46
C GLN A 212 -4.12 -4.13 -32.34
N ASP A 213 -4.70 -3.06 -31.81
CA ASP A 213 -5.88 -3.13 -30.95
C ASP A 213 -7.11 -3.34 -31.84
N VAL A 214 -7.69 -4.53 -31.75
CA VAL A 214 -8.84 -4.99 -32.52
C VAL A 214 -10.07 -5.17 -31.63
N SER A 215 -10.12 -4.49 -30.49
CA SER A 215 -11.23 -4.61 -29.53
C SER A 215 -12.59 -4.32 -30.17
N GLN A 216 -12.64 -3.34 -31.06
CA GLN A 216 -13.87 -2.96 -31.78
C GLN A 216 -14.31 -4.00 -32.82
N ASN A 217 -13.45 -4.95 -33.17
CA ASN A 217 -13.74 -6.05 -34.09
C ASN A 217 -14.22 -7.31 -33.35
N VAL A 218 -14.21 -7.31 -32.02
CA VAL A 218 -14.76 -8.39 -31.21
C VAL A 218 -16.28 -8.21 -31.15
N SER A 219 -17.00 -9.21 -31.64
CA SER A 219 -18.47 -9.23 -31.58
C SER A 219 -18.99 -9.41 -30.15
N SER A 220 -20.28 -9.14 -29.94
CA SER A 220 -20.93 -9.25 -28.62
C SER A 220 -20.94 -10.68 -28.05
N ASP A 221 -20.77 -11.69 -28.89
CA ASP A 221 -20.59 -13.08 -28.49
C ASP A 221 -19.11 -13.49 -28.40
N GLY A 222 -18.19 -12.52 -28.33
CA GLY A 222 -16.77 -12.75 -28.08
C GLY A 222 -15.98 -13.27 -29.27
N ILE A 223 -16.52 -13.18 -30.48
CA ILE A 223 -15.86 -13.71 -31.67
C ILE A 223 -15.08 -12.62 -32.40
N LEU A 224 -13.80 -12.88 -32.67
CA LEU A 224 -12.92 -12.04 -33.48
C LEU A 224 -12.80 -12.63 -34.89
N ALA A 225 -13.05 -11.80 -35.91
CA ALA A 225 -12.69 -12.11 -37.29
C ALA A 225 -11.25 -11.66 -37.54
N LEU A 226 -10.36 -12.61 -37.86
CA LEU A 226 -8.94 -12.36 -38.02
C LEU A 226 -8.63 -11.78 -39.41
N PRO A 227 -7.75 -10.76 -39.52
CA PRO A 227 -7.35 -10.23 -40.82
C PRO A 227 -6.61 -11.29 -41.65
N SER A 228 -7.09 -11.53 -42.87
CA SER A 228 -6.46 -12.49 -43.81
C SER A 228 -5.04 -12.10 -44.24
N SER A 229 -4.62 -10.85 -44.01
CA SER A 229 -3.26 -10.37 -44.29
C SER A 229 -2.19 -10.88 -43.32
N LEU A 230 -2.57 -11.48 -42.18
CA LEU A 230 -1.65 -11.91 -41.12
C LEU A 230 -1.54 -13.45 -41.00
N SER A 231 -2.17 -14.20 -41.89
CA SER A 231 -2.33 -15.67 -41.78
C SER A 231 -1.06 -16.50 -41.97
N SER A 232 0.05 -15.90 -42.41
CA SER A 232 1.33 -16.59 -42.66
C SER A 232 2.40 -16.32 -41.60
N ARG A 233 2.09 -15.57 -40.54
CA ARG A 233 3.01 -15.26 -39.44
C ARG A 233 2.59 -15.98 -38.16
N ASP A 234 3.53 -16.13 -37.22
CA ASP A 234 3.22 -16.58 -35.87
C ASP A 234 2.42 -15.49 -35.15
N LEU A 235 1.09 -15.55 -35.30
CA LEU A 235 0.15 -14.58 -34.77
C LEU A 235 -0.32 -14.99 -33.37
N PHE A 236 -0.42 -14.01 -32.48
CA PHE A 236 -0.92 -14.16 -31.13
C PHE A 236 -2.09 -13.20 -30.93
N VAL A 237 -3.12 -13.68 -30.23
CA VAL A 237 -4.24 -12.88 -29.71
C VAL A 237 -4.04 -12.74 -28.22
N PHE A 238 -4.05 -11.50 -27.75
CA PHE A 238 -4.08 -11.13 -26.35
C PHE A 238 -5.44 -10.51 -26.04
N SER A 239 -6.03 -10.87 -24.92
CA SER A 239 -7.28 -10.26 -24.46
C SER A 239 -7.18 -9.92 -22.98
N PHE A 240 -7.72 -8.77 -22.62
CA PHE A 240 -7.60 -8.18 -21.30
C PHE A 240 -8.98 -7.84 -20.78
N TYR A 241 -9.32 -8.37 -19.62
CA TYR A 241 -10.62 -8.13 -18.98
C TYR A 241 -10.41 -7.42 -17.65
N GLN A 242 -11.21 -6.41 -17.38
CA GLN A 242 -11.27 -5.81 -16.06
C GLN A 242 -12.41 -6.42 -15.25
N LYS A 243 -12.14 -6.63 -13.96
CA LYS A 243 -13.15 -7.05 -12.97
C LYS A 243 -12.69 -6.63 -11.58
N ARG A 244 -13.61 -6.64 -10.62
CA ARG A 244 -13.25 -6.50 -9.20
C ARG A 244 -12.50 -7.75 -8.74
N THR A 245 -11.43 -7.58 -7.95
CA THR A 245 -10.67 -8.72 -7.40
C THR A 245 -11.51 -9.51 -6.39
N LEU A 246 -12.43 -8.82 -5.68
CA LEU A 246 -13.10 -9.30 -4.48
C LEU A 246 -12.12 -9.73 -3.37
N HIS A 247 -10.87 -9.26 -3.46
CA HIS A 247 -9.84 -9.54 -2.47
C HIS A 247 -10.20 -8.83 -1.16
N LYS A 248 -9.99 -9.52 -0.03
CA LYS A 248 -10.41 -9.05 1.28
C LYS A 248 -9.20 -8.83 2.19
N ALA A 249 -9.12 -7.62 2.75
CA ALA A 249 -8.23 -7.33 3.87
C ALA A 249 -8.67 -8.09 5.14
N LEU A 250 -9.96 -8.41 5.26
CA LEU A 250 -10.50 -9.24 6.33
C LEU A 250 -11.58 -10.17 5.79
N THR A 251 -11.29 -11.47 5.74
CA THR A 251 -12.29 -12.49 5.40
C THR A 251 -13.19 -12.79 6.58
N VAL A 252 -14.50 -12.63 6.40
CA VAL A 252 -15.53 -13.02 7.37
C VAL A 252 -16.33 -14.19 6.79
N LYS A 253 -16.48 -15.27 7.57
CA LYS A 253 -17.29 -16.44 7.21
C LYS A 253 -18.66 -16.32 7.87
N SER A 254 -19.64 -15.82 7.13
CA SER A 254 -21.01 -15.65 7.62
C SER A 254 -22.04 -15.84 6.51
N ASN A 255 -23.23 -16.31 6.86
CA ASN A 255 -24.39 -16.39 5.96
C ASN A 255 -25.36 -15.21 6.16
N ARG A 256 -25.01 -14.24 7.04
CA ARG A 256 -25.82 -13.05 7.28
C ARG A 256 -25.75 -12.11 6.08
N THR A 257 -26.85 -11.43 5.81
CA THR A 257 -27.00 -10.43 4.73
C THR A 257 -27.61 -9.13 5.23
N ASP A 258 -27.92 -9.06 6.52
CA ASP A 258 -28.56 -7.92 7.19
C ASP A 258 -27.56 -6.83 7.61
N THR A 259 -26.26 -7.06 7.44
CA THR A 259 -25.19 -6.11 7.78
C THR A 259 -24.02 -6.18 6.81
N ILE A 260 -23.42 -5.03 6.52
CA ILE A 260 -22.24 -4.90 5.66
C ILE A 260 -21.01 -5.61 6.26
N LEU A 261 -20.94 -5.74 7.59
CA LEU A 261 -19.87 -6.47 8.29
C LEU A 261 -19.79 -7.95 7.88
N ALA A 262 -20.92 -8.54 7.47
CA ALA A 262 -20.95 -9.93 7.01
C ALA A 262 -20.19 -10.14 5.68
N ASN A 263 -19.97 -9.08 4.91
CA ASN A 263 -19.14 -9.14 3.71
C ASN A 263 -17.65 -9.24 4.05
N GLY A 264 -17.24 -8.96 5.29
CA GLY A 264 -15.84 -8.70 5.61
C GLY A 264 -15.31 -7.44 4.93
N SER A 265 -14.02 -7.16 5.06
CA SER A 265 -13.43 -5.94 4.52
C SER A 265 -12.79 -6.19 3.16
N PHE A 266 -13.32 -5.56 2.12
CA PHE A 266 -12.72 -5.58 0.79
C PHE A 266 -11.54 -4.61 0.73
N VAL A 267 -10.49 -5.00 0.02
CA VAL A 267 -9.42 -4.05 -0.34
C VAL A 267 -10.00 -3.01 -1.28
N VAL A 268 -9.67 -1.74 -1.05
CA VAL A 268 -10.15 -0.63 -1.88
C VAL A 268 -9.25 -0.43 -3.12
N ASP A 269 -9.76 0.28 -4.11
CA ASP A 269 -8.98 0.73 -5.26
C ASP A 269 -8.03 1.85 -4.83
N HIS A 270 -6.82 1.46 -4.41
CA HIS A 270 -5.76 2.39 -4.01
C HIS A 270 -5.25 3.24 -5.18
N PHE A 271 -5.70 3.01 -6.42
CA PHE A 271 -5.27 3.75 -7.60
C PHE A 271 -6.31 4.76 -8.06
N SER A 272 -7.35 5.01 -7.26
CA SER A 272 -8.39 5.98 -7.56
C SER A 272 -8.89 6.75 -6.34
N LYS A 273 -9.59 7.86 -6.61
CA LYS A 273 -10.31 8.60 -5.57
C LYS A 273 -11.54 7.84 -5.08
N GLU A 274 -12.07 6.93 -5.90
CA GLU A 274 -13.21 6.11 -5.56
C GLU A 274 -12.86 5.16 -4.40
N GLY A 275 -11.68 4.54 -4.42
CA GLY A 275 -11.25 3.72 -3.28
C GLY A 275 -11.09 4.50 -1.99
N ALA A 276 -10.49 5.70 -2.04
CA ALA A 276 -10.41 6.57 -0.88
C ALA A 276 -11.81 6.95 -0.35
N ARG A 277 -12.76 7.23 -1.26
CA ARG A 277 -14.15 7.55 -0.87
C ARG A 277 -14.87 6.37 -0.23
N THR A 278 -14.64 5.14 -0.68
CA THR A 278 -15.21 3.95 -0.03
C THR A 278 -14.73 3.85 1.42
N MET A 279 -13.44 4.09 1.69
CA MET A 279 -12.94 4.15 3.07
C MET A 279 -13.56 5.31 3.87
N ILE A 280 -13.55 6.52 3.32
CA ILE A 280 -14.07 7.73 3.97
C ILE A 280 -15.54 7.58 4.33
N ASN A 281 -16.37 7.09 3.40
CA ASN A 281 -17.79 6.88 3.62
C ASN A 281 -18.00 5.85 4.74
N TYR A 282 -17.28 4.73 4.71
CA TYR A 282 -17.38 3.73 5.76
C TYR A 282 -17.05 4.29 7.14
N TRP A 283 -15.98 5.08 7.24
CA TRP A 283 -15.61 5.75 8.48
C TRP A 283 -16.67 6.71 8.99
N ASN A 284 -17.19 7.57 8.11
CA ASN A 284 -18.24 8.53 8.47
C ASN A 284 -19.54 7.83 8.90
N ASP A 285 -19.91 6.73 8.25
CA ASP A 285 -21.20 6.07 8.46
C ASP A 285 -21.17 5.05 9.60
N HIS A 286 -20.00 4.45 9.89
CA HIS A 286 -19.90 3.29 10.78
C HIS A 286 -18.88 3.43 11.92
N ILE A 287 -18.01 4.44 11.94
CA ILE A 287 -16.99 4.58 12.99
C ILE A 287 -17.14 5.91 13.74
N LEU A 288 -17.32 7.00 13.02
CA LEU A 288 -17.25 8.34 13.57
C LEU A 288 -18.56 8.75 14.25
N THR A 289 -18.60 8.66 15.57
CA THR A 289 -19.57 9.36 16.41
C THR A 289 -19.08 10.77 16.74
N GLU A 290 -19.96 11.65 17.21
CA GLU A 290 -19.57 13.01 17.64
C GLU A 290 -18.51 12.98 18.75
N GLU A 291 -18.64 12.03 19.69
CA GLU A 291 -17.70 11.84 20.78
C GLU A 291 -16.33 11.37 20.30
N ILE A 292 -16.30 10.38 19.39
CA ILE A 292 -15.05 9.92 18.77
C ILE A 292 -14.41 11.07 18.01
N ARG A 293 -15.15 11.86 17.23
CA ARG A 293 -14.59 13.03 16.52
C ARG A 293 -13.92 14.02 17.47
N GLN A 294 -14.56 14.35 18.58
CA GLN A 294 -13.97 15.26 19.57
C GLN A 294 -12.71 14.67 20.20
N LEU A 295 -12.73 13.38 20.55
CA LEU A 295 -11.57 12.70 21.10
C LEU A 295 -10.39 12.64 20.10
N LEU A 296 -10.67 12.42 18.81
CA LEU A 296 -9.65 12.49 17.75
C LEU A 296 -9.01 13.86 17.64
N LEU A 297 -9.79 14.95 17.78
CA LEU A 297 -9.24 16.30 17.81
C LEU A 297 -8.35 16.54 19.03
N ASP A 298 -8.66 15.90 20.16
CA ASP A 298 -7.95 16.11 21.42
C ASP A 298 -6.62 15.32 21.48
N VAL A 299 -6.59 14.08 21.00
CA VAL A 299 -5.44 13.17 21.16
C VAL A 299 -5.04 12.39 19.92
N GLY A 300 -5.82 12.44 18.85
CA GLY A 300 -5.44 11.79 17.60
C GLY A 300 -4.25 12.48 16.96
N ASN A 301 -3.39 11.70 16.31
CA ASN A 301 -2.18 12.18 15.66
C ASN A 301 -2.17 11.83 14.16
N TYR A 302 -2.11 10.54 13.80
CA TYR A 302 -2.22 10.09 12.42
C TYR A 302 -3.43 9.16 12.18
N GLY A 303 -4.13 9.35 11.05
CA GLY A 303 -4.71 8.21 10.35
C GLY A 303 -3.57 7.44 9.68
N TRP A 304 -3.54 6.12 9.84
CA TRP A 304 -2.40 5.28 9.49
C TRP A 304 -2.75 4.06 8.63
N GLU A 305 -1.86 3.69 7.73
CA GLU A 305 -1.98 2.51 6.86
C GLU A 305 -0.60 1.86 6.62
N ASP A 306 -0.54 0.53 6.71
CA ASP A 306 0.68 -0.28 6.60
C ASP A 306 1.14 -0.48 5.14
N SER A 307 2.17 -1.32 4.93
CA SER A 307 2.60 -1.75 3.60
C SER A 307 1.47 -2.42 2.82
N MET A 308 1.52 -2.30 1.49
CA MET A 308 0.50 -2.88 0.60
C MET A 308 0.67 -4.40 0.49
N GLU A 309 -0.40 -5.16 0.68
CA GLU A 309 -0.35 -6.63 0.73
C GLU A 309 -1.43 -7.30 -0.14
N PHE A 310 -2.23 -6.50 -0.85
CA PHE A 310 -3.22 -7.02 -1.77
C PHE A 310 -2.60 -7.62 -3.03
N GLN A 311 -3.37 -8.51 -3.68
CA GLN A 311 -2.95 -9.23 -4.88
C GLN A 311 -3.80 -8.83 -6.10
N SER A 312 -3.20 -8.91 -7.29
CA SER A 312 -3.84 -8.71 -8.61
C SER A 312 -3.05 -9.44 -9.70
N ASN A 313 -3.63 -9.68 -10.88
CA ASN A 313 -2.87 -10.12 -12.05
C ASN A 313 -2.03 -8.95 -12.57
N ILE A 314 -2.71 -7.86 -12.93
CA ILE A 314 -2.11 -6.60 -13.32
C ILE A 314 -2.80 -5.51 -12.51
N THR A 315 -2.03 -4.74 -11.75
CA THR A 315 -2.56 -3.66 -10.90
C THR A 315 -3.35 -2.66 -11.72
N TRP A 316 -4.64 -2.47 -11.43
CA TRP A 316 -5.52 -1.78 -12.37
C TRP A 316 -6.52 -0.86 -11.69
N THR A 317 -7.02 0.10 -12.45
CA THR A 317 -8.24 0.85 -12.15
C THR A 317 -8.96 1.18 -13.46
N PRO A 318 -10.30 1.15 -13.53
CA PRO A 318 -11.04 1.37 -14.78
C PRO A 318 -10.77 2.71 -15.47
N LYS A 319 -10.30 3.72 -14.72
CA LYS A 319 -10.00 5.06 -15.25
C LYS A 319 -8.60 5.17 -15.85
N LEU A 320 -7.75 4.15 -15.69
CA LEU A 320 -6.37 4.17 -16.12
C LEU A 320 -6.20 4.40 -17.63
N PRO A 321 -6.95 3.74 -18.55
CA PRO A 321 -6.81 3.98 -19.99
C PRO A 321 -7.04 5.44 -20.40
N ASN A 322 -8.05 6.09 -19.80
CA ASN A 322 -8.37 7.49 -20.08
C ASN A 322 -7.31 8.43 -19.51
N ALA A 323 -6.84 8.19 -18.28
CA ALA A 323 -5.77 8.96 -17.67
C ALA A 323 -4.45 8.83 -18.46
N PHE A 324 -4.16 7.63 -18.96
CA PHE A 324 -3.01 7.35 -19.80
C PHE A 324 -3.06 8.12 -21.12
N TYR A 325 -4.18 8.03 -21.85
CA TYR A 325 -4.35 8.77 -23.11
C TYR A 325 -4.21 10.28 -22.89
N LYS A 326 -4.75 10.81 -21.80
CA LYS A 326 -4.61 12.23 -21.44
C LYS A 326 -3.16 12.64 -21.19
N LYS A 327 -2.35 11.77 -20.57
CA LYS A 327 -0.95 12.06 -20.22
C LYS A 327 0.00 11.94 -21.40
N PHE A 328 -0.19 10.94 -22.26
CA PHE A 328 0.77 10.59 -23.32
C PHE A 328 0.27 10.77 -24.75
N GLY A 329 -1.02 10.99 -24.96
CA GLY A 329 -1.60 11.25 -26.29
C GLY A 329 -1.75 10.02 -27.19
N TYR A 330 -1.63 8.81 -26.65
CA TYR A 330 -1.85 7.56 -27.38
C TYR A 330 -2.53 6.51 -26.48
N PRO A 331 -3.25 5.52 -27.06
CA PRO A 331 -4.02 4.55 -26.29
C PRO A 331 -3.14 3.49 -25.62
N LEU A 332 -3.46 3.15 -24.36
CA LEU A 332 -2.77 2.09 -23.62
C LEU A 332 -3.07 0.69 -24.16
N GLY A 333 -4.31 0.43 -24.60
CA GLY A 333 -4.83 -0.91 -24.94
C GLY A 333 -3.88 -1.71 -25.83
N LYS A 334 -3.38 -1.07 -26.89
CA LYS A 334 -2.40 -1.64 -27.84
C LYS A 334 -1.16 -2.23 -27.15
N PHE A 335 -0.70 -1.66 -26.03
CA PHE A 335 0.57 -2.02 -25.38
C PHE A 335 0.41 -2.89 -24.12
N LEU A 336 -0.82 -3.26 -23.75
CA LEU A 336 -1.09 -4.15 -22.62
C LEU A 336 -0.36 -5.51 -22.68
N PRO A 337 -0.06 -6.12 -23.85
CA PRO A 337 0.76 -7.33 -23.91
C PRO A 337 2.11 -7.22 -23.19
N LEU A 338 2.69 -6.02 -23.11
CA LEU A 338 3.98 -5.80 -22.44
C LEU A 338 3.89 -5.83 -20.90
N LEU A 339 2.67 -5.79 -20.34
CA LEU A 339 2.42 -5.69 -18.90
C LEU A 339 2.08 -7.04 -18.24
N ILE A 340 1.92 -8.11 -19.04
CA ILE A 340 1.44 -9.43 -18.58
C ILE A 340 2.47 -10.22 -17.76
N PHE A 341 3.69 -9.70 -17.64
CA PHE A 341 4.79 -10.38 -16.99
C PHE A 341 5.51 -9.48 -15.98
N GLY A 342 5.89 -10.10 -14.87
CA GLY A 342 6.46 -9.43 -13.71
C GLY A 342 5.41 -9.27 -12.62
N GLN A 343 5.86 -9.36 -11.37
CA GLN A 343 4.98 -9.22 -10.22
C GLN A 343 4.47 -7.77 -10.13
N ASN A 344 3.15 -7.64 -10.01
CA ASN A 344 2.49 -6.35 -9.83
C ASN A 344 2.23 -6.03 -8.33
N ASN A 345 2.58 -6.96 -7.45
CA ASN A 345 2.35 -6.97 -6.00
C ASN A 345 3.64 -7.51 -5.35
N ILE A 346 4.68 -6.67 -5.33
CA ILE A 346 6.07 -7.02 -4.96
C ILE A 346 6.06 -7.54 -3.51
N MET A 347 6.72 -8.67 -3.24
CA MET A 347 6.73 -9.37 -1.93
C MET A 347 5.41 -9.99 -1.47
N ALA A 348 4.24 -9.49 -1.91
CA ALA A 348 2.91 -10.01 -1.53
C ALA A 348 2.49 -11.28 -2.33
N GLN A 349 3.16 -11.58 -3.45
CA GLN A 349 2.91 -12.76 -4.28
C GLN A 349 4.12 -13.70 -4.35
N ALA A 350 3.86 -14.99 -4.55
CA ALA A 350 4.89 -15.98 -4.89
C ALA A 350 5.68 -15.55 -6.14
N SER A 351 6.92 -16.01 -6.26
CA SER A 351 7.79 -15.78 -7.43
C SER A 351 7.25 -16.49 -8.69
N ASN A 352 6.15 -15.98 -9.21
CA ASN A 352 5.43 -16.43 -10.39
C ASN A 352 5.14 -15.18 -11.25
N PRO A 353 6.12 -14.72 -12.03
CA PRO A 353 5.98 -13.52 -12.85
C PRO A 353 4.98 -13.68 -14.01
N GLY A 354 4.42 -14.86 -14.25
CA GLY A 354 3.48 -15.13 -15.32
C GLY A 354 4.07 -16.06 -16.39
N LEU A 355 3.22 -16.78 -17.11
CA LEU A 355 3.66 -17.84 -18.04
C LEU A 355 4.25 -17.31 -19.35
N VAL A 356 3.94 -16.07 -19.71
CA VAL A 356 4.37 -15.45 -20.97
C VAL A 356 4.93 -14.06 -20.68
N ARG A 357 6.10 -13.76 -21.22
CA ARG A 357 6.71 -12.43 -21.23
C ARG A 357 6.74 -11.90 -22.64
N ALA A 358 6.01 -10.82 -22.90
CA ALA A 358 6.06 -10.17 -24.21
C ALA A 358 6.98 -8.94 -24.16
N VAL A 359 7.88 -8.85 -25.14
CA VAL A 359 8.84 -7.75 -25.27
C VAL A 359 8.96 -7.36 -26.74
N PHE A 360 9.46 -6.16 -27.02
CA PHE A 360 9.97 -5.83 -28.34
C PHE A 360 11.46 -6.14 -28.45
N LYS A 361 11.94 -6.27 -29.69
CA LYS A 361 13.37 -6.41 -29.98
C LYS A 361 14.21 -5.26 -29.39
N ASN A 362 13.66 -4.06 -29.34
CA ASN A 362 14.25 -2.92 -28.64
C ASN A 362 13.73 -2.84 -27.21
N SER A 363 14.57 -3.23 -26.24
CA SER A 363 14.21 -3.19 -24.81
C SER A 363 13.87 -1.77 -24.33
N VAL A 364 14.55 -0.74 -24.84
CA VAL A 364 14.27 0.67 -24.48
C VAL A 364 12.83 1.05 -24.83
N THR A 365 12.34 0.54 -25.96
CA THR A 365 10.96 0.80 -26.40
C THR A 365 9.95 0.03 -25.54
N THR A 366 10.27 -1.21 -25.17
CA THR A 366 9.47 -1.99 -24.21
C THR A 366 9.35 -1.26 -22.87
N ASP A 367 10.50 -0.87 -22.31
CA ASP A 367 10.59 -0.22 -21.00
C ASP A 367 9.88 1.13 -20.99
N LYS A 368 9.92 1.89 -22.10
CA LYS A 368 9.16 3.13 -22.25
C LYS A 368 7.66 2.91 -21.96
N TYR A 369 7.02 1.96 -22.64
CA TYR A 369 5.57 1.74 -22.48
C TYR A 369 5.20 1.23 -21.08
N ILE A 370 6.05 0.36 -20.50
CA ILE A 370 5.88 -0.10 -19.11
C ILE A 370 5.99 1.07 -18.13
N ASN A 371 6.99 1.95 -18.31
CA ASN A 371 7.19 3.11 -17.45
C ASN A 371 6.10 4.15 -17.60
N ASP A 372 5.58 4.38 -18.82
CA ASP A 372 4.45 5.27 -19.05
C ASP A 372 3.21 4.77 -18.30
N TYR A 373 2.93 3.46 -18.34
CA TYR A 373 1.85 2.84 -17.57
C TYR A 373 2.05 3.02 -16.05
N ARG A 374 3.25 2.68 -15.53
CA ARG A 374 3.57 2.84 -14.10
C ARG A 374 3.48 4.29 -13.64
N SER A 375 3.80 5.25 -14.51
CA SER A 375 3.69 6.67 -14.20
C SER A 375 2.24 7.11 -14.02
N VAL A 376 1.30 6.58 -14.80
CA VAL A 376 -0.14 6.87 -14.64
C VAL A 376 -0.70 6.14 -13.41
N LEU A 377 -0.23 4.93 -13.14
CA LEU A 377 -0.58 4.19 -11.94
C LEU A 377 -0.12 4.94 -10.66
N ALA A 378 1.09 5.51 -10.69
CA ALA A 378 1.60 6.36 -9.62
C ALA A 378 0.75 7.62 -9.41
N ASP A 379 0.27 8.28 -10.48
CA ASP A 379 -0.65 9.41 -10.38
C ASP A 379 -2.00 9.01 -9.74
N GLY A 380 -2.49 7.80 -10.06
CA GLY A 380 -3.68 7.20 -9.46
C GLY A 380 -3.52 6.99 -7.96
N TYR A 381 -2.43 6.35 -7.54
CA TYR A 381 -2.10 6.16 -6.12
C TYR A 381 -1.90 7.50 -5.39
N GLY A 382 -1.21 8.46 -6.01
CA GLY A 382 -1.10 9.81 -5.48
C GLY A 382 -2.47 10.50 -5.31
N SER A 383 -3.45 10.19 -6.16
CA SER A 383 -4.83 10.70 -6.03
C SER A 383 -5.57 10.07 -4.86
N PHE A 384 -5.41 8.76 -4.60
CA PHE A 384 -5.91 8.09 -3.40
C PHE A 384 -5.31 8.74 -2.14
N LEU A 385 -3.98 8.81 -2.05
CA LEU A 385 -3.27 9.37 -0.90
C LEU A 385 -3.70 10.82 -0.60
N THR A 386 -3.80 11.65 -1.64
CA THR A 386 -4.22 13.05 -1.48
C THR A 386 -5.64 13.14 -0.96
N THR A 387 -6.56 12.28 -1.44
CA THR A 387 -7.96 12.28 -1.01
C THR A 387 -8.09 11.87 0.46
N MET A 388 -7.38 10.82 0.88
CA MET A 388 -7.33 10.40 2.29
C MET A 388 -6.76 11.49 3.19
N ARG A 389 -5.63 12.07 2.79
CA ARG A 389 -4.99 13.17 3.51
C ARG A 389 -5.89 14.39 3.67
N GLU A 390 -6.54 14.82 2.58
CA GLU A 390 -7.42 15.99 2.60
C GLU A 390 -8.57 15.78 3.59
N TRP A 391 -9.23 14.62 3.56
CA TRP A 391 -10.29 14.29 4.51
C TRP A 391 -9.78 14.23 5.96
N LEU A 392 -8.66 13.53 6.22
CA LEU A 392 -8.08 13.47 7.55
C LEU A 392 -7.73 14.86 8.09
N ASN A 393 -7.05 15.69 7.30
CA ASN A 393 -6.61 17.02 7.72
C ASN A 393 -7.79 17.99 7.92
N GLN A 394 -8.78 17.96 7.03
CA GLN A 394 -9.83 18.99 6.98
C GLN A 394 -11.06 18.63 7.81
N ASP A 395 -11.45 17.34 7.82
CA ASP A 395 -12.72 16.90 8.38
C ASP A 395 -12.56 16.19 9.73
N ILE A 396 -11.39 15.57 9.97
CA ILE A 396 -11.11 14.81 11.21
C ILE A 396 -10.13 15.54 12.12
N GLY A 397 -9.23 16.35 11.55
CA GLY A 397 -8.16 17.04 12.28
C GLY A 397 -6.92 16.17 12.53
N LEU A 398 -6.75 15.08 11.77
CA LEU A 398 -5.58 14.19 11.84
C LEU A 398 -4.64 14.43 10.66
N GLN A 399 -3.38 14.08 10.85
CA GLN A 399 -2.42 13.95 9.75
C GLN A 399 -2.52 12.55 9.11
N TYR A 400 -1.98 12.37 7.91
CA TYR A 400 -1.93 11.04 7.26
C TYR A 400 -0.51 10.46 7.24
N SER A 401 -0.35 9.25 7.77
CA SER A 401 0.87 8.46 7.75
C SER A 401 0.62 7.14 7.02
N THR A 402 1.60 6.67 6.24
CA THR A 402 1.54 5.35 5.63
C THR A 402 2.90 4.90 5.15
N GLN A 403 3.06 3.58 4.97
CA GLN A 403 4.19 2.99 4.24
C GLN A 403 4.05 3.21 2.73
N VAL A 404 4.39 4.44 2.30
CA VAL A 404 4.10 4.95 0.95
C VAL A 404 4.70 4.09 -0.15
N SER A 405 3.85 3.60 -1.06
CA SER A 405 4.24 2.79 -2.24
C SER A 405 4.96 1.48 -1.91
N TYR A 406 4.94 1.03 -0.65
CA TYR A 406 5.51 -0.26 -0.27
C TYR A 406 4.88 -1.39 -1.08
N ASN A 407 5.69 -2.36 -1.48
CA ASN A 407 5.24 -3.56 -2.19
C ASN A 407 4.53 -3.30 -3.53
N LEU A 408 4.56 -2.06 -4.03
CA LEU A 408 3.98 -1.67 -5.31
C LEU A 408 5.08 -1.36 -6.34
N PRO A 409 4.86 -1.64 -7.64
CA PRO A 409 5.80 -1.32 -8.71
C PRO A 409 5.74 0.17 -9.10
N LEU A 410 5.84 1.05 -8.11
CA LEU A 410 5.71 2.50 -8.26
C LEU A 410 7.00 3.23 -7.88
N ASP A 411 7.17 4.42 -8.44
CA ASP A 411 8.16 5.37 -7.96
C ASP A 411 7.68 6.03 -6.65
N ALA A 412 8.21 5.57 -5.52
CA ALA A 412 7.89 6.12 -4.20
C ALA A 412 8.27 7.60 -4.08
N LEU A 413 9.28 8.10 -4.82
CA LEU A 413 9.72 9.50 -4.75
C LEU A 413 8.60 10.47 -5.16
N THR A 414 7.73 10.05 -6.08
CA THR A 414 6.59 10.83 -6.56
C THR A 414 5.45 10.90 -5.51
N ASN A 415 5.32 9.87 -4.68
CA ASN A 415 4.17 9.71 -3.77
C ASN A 415 4.47 10.05 -2.32
N ILE A 416 5.72 9.93 -1.85
CA ILE A 416 6.14 10.34 -0.49
C ILE A 416 5.70 11.79 -0.15
N PRO A 417 5.78 12.76 -1.08
CA PRO A 417 5.30 14.12 -0.82
C PRO A 417 3.78 14.24 -0.56
N LYS A 418 2.98 13.20 -0.85
CA LYS A 418 1.51 13.25 -0.81
C LYS A 418 0.91 12.97 0.57
N VAL A 419 1.69 12.48 1.53
CA VAL A 419 1.26 12.21 2.92
C VAL A 419 1.92 13.19 3.89
N ASP A 420 1.46 13.29 5.14
CA ASP A 420 2.03 14.23 6.11
C ASP A 420 3.30 13.69 6.78
N ALA A 421 3.29 12.40 7.12
CA ALA A 421 4.42 11.69 7.73
C ALA A 421 4.64 10.34 7.02
N PRO A 422 5.54 10.26 6.03
CA PRO A 422 5.82 8.97 5.37
C PRO A 422 6.51 8.02 6.36
N GLU A 423 6.09 6.75 6.36
CA GLU A 423 6.64 5.71 7.20
C GLU A 423 7.45 4.69 6.39
N CYS A 424 8.55 4.24 6.97
CA CYS A 424 9.33 3.10 6.48
C CYS A 424 9.39 2.00 7.54
N GLU A 425 10.27 1.01 7.37
CA GLU A 425 10.40 -0.09 8.33
C GLU A 425 11.81 -0.65 8.40
N SER A 426 12.11 -1.26 9.55
CA SER A 426 13.38 -1.94 9.83
C SER A 426 13.52 -3.32 9.19
N LEU A 427 12.42 -4.05 9.03
CA LEU A 427 12.43 -5.45 8.61
C LEU A 427 12.74 -5.59 7.12
N GLN A 428 11.92 -5.00 6.24
CA GLN A 428 12.16 -5.08 4.78
C GLN A 428 13.46 -4.41 4.37
N TRP A 429 13.86 -3.33 5.04
CA TRP A 429 15.09 -2.60 4.71
C TRP A 429 16.33 -3.16 5.41
N LYS A 430 16.17 -4.14 6.32
CA LYS A 430 17.28 -4.83 7.00
C LYS A 430 18.24 -3.86 7.69
N ASP A 431 17.67 -2.82 8.32
CA ASP A 431 18.42 -1.70 8.91
C ASP A 431 19.43 -1.01 7.96
N ASN A 432 19.18 -1.04 6.66
CA ASN A 432 20.10 -0.47 5.68
C ASN A 432 20.01 1.06 5.66
N ILE A 433 21.12 1.71 6.04
CA ILE A 433 21.24 3.17 6.09
C ILE A 433 20.98 3.81 4.72
N ASP A 434 21.47 3.22 3.63
CA ASP A 434 21.28 3.78 2.28
C ASP A 434 19.83 3.63 1.81
N GLY A 435 19.14 2.57 2.21
CA GLY A 435 17.69 2.42 2.05
C GLY A 435 16.93 3.52 2.77
N TYR A 436 17.26 3.78 4.04
CA TYR A 436 16.71 4.90 4.80
C TYR A 436 16.93 6.24 4.12
N ARG A 437 18.12 6.50 3.58
CA ARG A 437 18.45 7.76 2.90
C ARG A 437 17.71 7.94 1.57
N GLN A 438 17.49 6.87 0.83
CA GLN A 438 16.71 6.91 -0.41
C GLN A 438 15.27 7.33 -0.16
N PHE A 439 14.68 6.92 0.96
CA PHE A 439 13.32 7.30 1.32
C PHE A 439 13.21 8.65 2.04
N THR A 440 14.16 8.97 2.92
CA THR A 440 14.14 10.25 3.64
C THR A 440 14.47 11.42 2.72
N GLY A 441 15.25 11.21 1.66
CA GLY A 441 15.57 12.20 0.63
C GLY A 441 14.35 12.96 0.07
N PRO A 442 13.41 12.30 -0.63
CA PRO A 442 12.20 12.95 -1.14
C PRO A 442 11.31 13.53 -0.04
N ALA A 443 11.27 12.90 1.15
CA ALA A 443 10.51 13.42 2.29
C ALA A 443 11.05 14.81 2.70
N TYR A 444 12.35 14.93 2.92
CA TYR A 444 12.94 16.23 3.29
C TYR A 444 12.93 17.26 2.16
N LEU A 445 13.14 16.83 0.91
CA LEU A 445 13.01 17.72 -0.26
C LEU A 445 11.59 18.28 -0.42
N SER A 446 10.56 17.54 0.01
CA SER A 446 9.16 17.99 0.02
C SER A 446 8.73 18.65 1.33
N GLY A 447 9.67 18.93 2.24
CA GLY A 447 9.42 19.66 3.47
C GLY A 447 8.73 18.85 4.57
N LYS A 448 8.77 17.52 4.51
CA LYS A 448 8.26 16.66 5.60
C LYS A 448 9.09 16.87 6.84
N LYS A 449 8.41 17.08 7.96
CA LYS A 449 9.04 17.28 9.29
C LYS A 449 9.25 15.96 10.02
N VAL A 450 8.39 14.98 9.75
CA VAL A 450 8.43 13.65 10.36
C VAL A 450 8.66 12.63 9.27
N VAL A 451 9.60 11.72 9.51
CA VAL A 451 9.76 10.47 8.76
C VAL A 451 9.76 9.34 9.78
N SER A 452 8.74 8.50 9.71
CA SER A 452 8.50 7.41 10.67
C SER A 452 9.19 6.12 10.24
N ASN A 453 9.37 5.23 11.20
CA ASN A 453 9.86 3.88 10.98
C ASN A 453 9.20 2.89 11.93
N GLU A 454 8.58 1.86 11.36
CA GLU A 454 8.20 0.65 12.06
C GLU A 454 9.46 -0.16 12.43
N MET A 455 9.74 -0.19 13.72
CA MET A 455 11.03 -0.57 14.25
C MET A 455 10.94 -1.83 15.11
N GLY A 456 11.89 -2.75 14.91
CA GLY A 456 12.06 -3.91 15.77
C GLY A 456 11.20 -5.12 15.38
N GLY A 457 10.56 -5.09 14.20
CA GLY A 457 9.97 -6.27 13.60
C GLY A 457 11.07 -7.27 13.24
N VAL A 458 11.18 -8.37 13.99
CA VAL A 458 12.19 -9.42 13.74
C VAL A 458 11.52 -10.78 13.72
N SER A 459 11.54 -11.41 12.55
CA SER A 459 10.94 -12.74 12.36
C SER A 459 11.55 -13.78 13.29
N SER A 460 10.69 -14.65 13.84
CA SER A 460 11.08 -15.81 14.66
C SER A 460 11.87 -15.48 15.93
N ARG A 461 11.75 -14.26 16.45
CA ARG A 461 12.50 -13.78 17.62
C ARG A 461 11.62 -13.31 18.79
N ALA A 462 10.40 -13.82 18.89
CA ALA A 462 9.50 -13.55 20.02
C ALA A 462 10.23 -13.69 21.37
N TYR A 463 10.11 -12.67 22.23
CA TYR A 463 10.75 -12.57 23.55
C TYR A 463 12.29 -12.67 23.58
N SER A 464 12.96 -12.56 22.43
CA SER A 464 14.41 -12.70 22.35
C SER A 464 15.14 -11.45 21.90
N LEU A 465 14.45 -10.45 21.32
CA LEU A 465 15.05 -9.19 20.88
C LEU A 465 15.49 -8.36 22.09
N THR A 466 16.77 -8.03 22.16
CA THR A 466 17.33 -7.29 23.31
C THR A 466 17.29 -5.77 23.08
N ILE A 467 17.25 -4.99 24.16
CA ILE A 467 17.31 -3.52 24.08
C ILE A 467 18.55 -3.02 23.33
N PRO A 468 19.78 -3.56 23.54
CA PRO A 468 20.94 -3.12 22.75
C PRO A 468 20.81 -3.38 21.24
N GLU A 469 20.22 -4.51 20.83
CA GLU A 469 19.96 -4.79 19.41
C GLU A 469 18.97 -3.79 18.82
N LEU A 470 17.84 -3.55 19.52
CA LEU A 470 16.84 -2.58 19.11
C LEU A 470 17.44 -1.16 18.99
N LEU A 471 18.25 -0.73 19.97
CA LEU A 471 18.94 0.55 19.93
C LEU A 471 19.90 0.66 18.74
N GLN A 472 20.55 -0.44 18.35
CA GLN A 472 21.39 -0.45 17.16
C GLN A 472 20.59 -0.20 15.88
N SER A 473 19.42 -0.84 15.73
CA SER A 473 18.51 -0.60 14.61
C SER A 473 17.99 0.84 14.60
N VAL A 474 17.57 1.38 15.74
CA VAL A 474 17.15 2.80 15.90
C VAL A 474 18.27 3.76 15.49
N ASN A 475 19.50 3.54 15.96
CA ASN A 475 20.64 4.39 15.62
C ASN A 475 20.93 4.41 14.11
N LYS A 476 20.78 3.27 13.43
CA LYS A 476 20.94 3.19 11.96
C LYS A 476 19.82 3.94 11.24
N ALA A 477 18.57 3.80 11.69
CA ALA A 477 17.44 4.55 11.15
C ALA A 477 17.66 6.07 11.30
N PHE A 478 18.06 6.54 12.48
CA PHE A 478 18.39 7.96 12.71
C PHE A 478 19.57 8.44 11.85
N ALA A 479 20.62 7.63 11.69
CA ALA A 479 21.71 7.95 10.77
C ALA A 479 21.26 8.03 9.30
N GLY A 480 20.22 7.28 8.95
CA GLY A 480 19.56 7.30 7.65
C GLY A 480 18.59 8.46 7.45
N GLY A 481 18.33 9.26 8.49
CA GLY A 481 17.44 10.42 8.45
C GLY A 481 16.02 10.15 8.95
N VAL A 482 15.70 8.98 9.51
CA VAL A 482 14.45 8.78 10.25
C VAL A 482 14.48 9.66 11.51
N ASN A 483 13.31 10.13 11.97
CA ASN A 483 13.24 10.93 13.19
C ASN A 483 12.04 10.59 14.10
N ARG A 484 11.19 9.64 13.70
CA ARG A 484 10.15 9.05 14.52
C ARG A 484 10.27 7.52 14.46
N VAL A 485 10.08 6.88 15.61
CA VAL A 485 10.08 5.43 15.74
C VAL A 485 8.73 4.99 16.29
N VAL A 486 8.11 4.01 15.60
CA VAL A 486 6.96 3.24 16.06
C VAL A 486 7.48 1.82 16.31
N LEU A 487 7.49 1.39 17.56
CA LEU A 487 7.98 0.06 17.93
C LEU A 487 6.95 -0.99 17.50
N HIS A 488 7.40 -2.05 16.82
CA HIS A 488 6.62 -3.23 16.46
C HIS A 488 6.78 -4.31 17.53
N GLY A 489 5.92 -4.46 18.52
CA GLY A 489 4.77 -3.67 18.94
C GLY A 489 4.43 -4.08 20.36
N GLN A 490 3.29 -3.61 20.84
CA GLN A 490 2.70 -4.01 22.12
C GLN A 490 1.45 -4.85 21.82
N PRO A 491 1.44 -6.17 22.09
CA PRO A 491 0.21 -6.94 21.98
C PRO A 491 -0.75 -6.60 23.12
N TYR A 492 -2.05 -6.76 22.87
CA TYR A 492 -3.06 -6.79 23.94
C TYR A 492 -2.64 -7.79 25.03
N SER A 493 -2.61 -7.35 26.29
CA SER A 493 -2.06 -8.16 27.40
C SER A 493 -3.06 -9.10 28.06
N GLY A 494 -4.35 -8.98 27.72
CA GLY A 494 -5.41 -9.77 28.33
C GLY A 494 -5.67 -11.10 27.64
N ASN A 495 -6.68 -11.81 28.12
CA ASN A 495 -7.12 -13.06 27.52
C ASN A 495 -7.90 -12.79 26.23
N TYR A 496 -7.60 -13.59 25.20
CA TYR A 496 -8.38 -13.66 23.97
C TYR A 496 -8.77 -15.12 23.67
N TYR A 497 -9.83 -15.33 22.89
CA TYR A 497 -10.40 -16.67 22.71
C TYR A 497 -9.38 -17.68 22.17
N GLY A 498 -9.27 -18.82 22.85
CA GLY A 498 -8.40 -19.91 22.42
C GLY A 498 -6.90 -19.64 22.50
N THR A 499 -6.48 -18.50 23.07
CA THR A 499 -5.06 -18.20 23.37
C THR A 499 -4.74 -18.70 24.79
N ARG A 500 -3.60 -19.37 24.97
CA ARG A 500 -3.12 -19.88 26.27
C ARG A 500 -2.00 -19.03 26.83
#